data_AF-A0AAN9I1G7-F1
#
_entry.id   AF-A0AAN9I1G7-F1
#
_cell.length_a   1.000
_cell.length_b   1.000
_cell.length_c   1.000
_cell.angle_alpha   90.00
_cell.angle_beta   90.00
_cell.angle_gamma   90.00
#
_symmetry.space_group_name_H-M   'P 1'
#
loop_
_entity.id
_entity.type
_entity.pdbx_description
1 polymer ?
#
loop_
_entity_poly.entity_id
_entity_poly.type
_entity_poly.pdbx_seq_one_letter_code
_entity_poly.pdbx_strand_id
1 'polypeptide(L)'
;MDINDPLDFELEDDLLKPPPLKNNKRKKVIGLDDLLKDHYIEQDKLLEKGNKQARAKAKKSKTSYDDEDSKEAKLTRLVEKCHNQLKAFGDEQEIPPWGVKVFGDQKAFPSLDFPDIGSCKLIQSFLNNKLNSVVGLAEDKGDIFLEGLLVNGWLPKLAFLSGHVEKPVAIWAFNTMLYSSKEEVQNSSCDFWCAILFSKKEVDPLSVKIDWFPEYTDLRRALDIYGFLFKFSASAELNNLESDIGGPPQNIRAWVRFVTVCCLIRSKKAIFSAVEAEEIVEIIICLFLDRQFQGLVVLLSDCMQTIVNYFTDQEWCSSCENIAKFIACRVSMDLNCIQTIECVSEVNSRCKQLRSAVAYQTLVSCFDGVSNGEGVLRSLRAVNFKDKKCDFFKLYIHLVLAENWILSNSSIDDTSVIYEMFCLYLRDCSSLISATDLRSYASKVRHRAAYLLHFCIDK
;
A
#
# COMPACT_ATOMS: atom_id res chain seq x y z
N MET A 1 -22.24 1.67 -27.64
CA MET A 1 -22.89 0.35 -27.57
C MET A 1 -23.94 0.42 -26.48
N ASP A 2 -25.14 0.00 -26.83
CA ASP A 2 -26.34 0.00 -25.99
C ASP A 2 -26.26 -1.14 -24.96
N ILE A 3 -26.74 -0.93 -23.73
CA ILE A 3 -26.48 -1.78 -22.54
C ILE A 3 -27.64 -2.77 -22.25
N ASN A 4 -28.63 -2.88 -23.13
CA ASN A 4 -29.83 -3.70 -22.88
C ASN A 4 -30.04 -4.83 -23.90
N ASP A 5 -29.04 -5.71 -24.07
CA ASP A 5 -29.22 -6.97 -24.81
C ASP A 5 -29.03 -8.17 -23.86
N PRO A 6 -29.90 -9.20 -23.88
CA PRO A 6 -29.76 -10.38 -23.01
C PRO A 6 -28.57 -11.24 -23.46
N LEU A 7 -27.79 -11.73 -22.49
CA LEU A 7 -26.65 -12.62 -22.72
C LEU A 7 -27.11 -13.94 -23.38
N ASP A 8 -26.77 -14.11 -24.66
CA ASP A 8 -26.88 -15.37 -25.40
C ASP A 8 -25.62 -16.21 -25.19
N PHE A 9 -25.79 -17.47 -24.79
CA PHE A 9 -24.72 -18.38 -24.39
C PHE A 9 -24.34 -19.40 -25.48
N GLU A 10 -24.75 -19.20 -26.74
CA GLU A 10 -24.47 -20.12 -27.85
C GLU A 10 -23.41 -19.62 -28.87
N LEU A 11 -22.28 -19.07 -28.39
CA LEU A 11 -21.11 -18.86 -29.26
C LEU A 11 -19.86 -19.51 -28.66
N GLU A 12 -19.58 -20.73 -29.09
CA GLU A 12 -18.30 -21.40 -28.87
C GLU A 12 -17.17 -20.69 -29.64
N ASP A 13 -16.05 -20.47 -28.94
CA ASP A 13 -14.82 -19.81 -29.38
C ASP A 13 -14.13 -20.51 -30.57
N ASP A 14 -13.66 -19.71 -31.52
CA ASP A 14 -12.98 -20.11 -32.75
C ASP A 14 -11.49 -20.51 -32.55
N LEU A 15 -11.11 -20.99 -31.35
CA LEU A 15 -9.71 -21.26 -30.96
C LEU A 15 -9.32 -22.76 -30.91
N LEU A 16 -10.17 -23.67 -31.39
CA LEU A 16 -9.88 -25.11 -31.44
C LEU A 16 -9.65 -25.66 -32.86
N LYS A 17 -8.77 -25.03 -33.64
CA LYS A 17 -8.28 -25.61 -34.91
C LYS A 17 -6.87 -26.21 -34.73
N PRO A 18 -6.70 -27.55 -34.81
CA PRO A 18 -5.39 -28.19 -34.92
C PRO A 18 -4.84 -28.12 -36.36
N PRO A 19 -3.51 -28.25 -36.57
CA PRO A 19 -2.85 -28.04 -37.87
C PRO A 19 -3.12 -29.20 -38.87
N PRO A 20 -2.91 -28.99 -40.18
CA PRO A 20 -3.33 -29.95 -41.20
C PRO A 20 -2.36 -31.13 -41.31
N LEU A 21 -2.82 -32.32 -40.94
CA LEU A 21 -2.14 -33.58 -41.27
C LEU A 21 -2.72 -34.15 -42.57
N LYS A 22 -1.92 -34.08 -43.63
CA LYS A 22 -2.04 -34.95 -44.82
C LYS A 22 -1.98 -36.40 -44.37
N ASN A 23 -2.99 -37.21 -44.68
CA ASN A 23 -2.79 -38.55 -45.22
C ASN A 23 -4.11 -39.21 -45.67
N ASN A 24 -4.11 -39.66 -46.92
CA ASN A 24 -5.15 -40.44 -47.57
C ASN A 24 -5.40 -41.78 -46.85
N LYS A 25 -6.53 -41.92 -46.16
CA LYS A 25 -7.22 -43.21 -46.00
C LYS A 25 -8.74 -42.96 -45.93
N ARG A 26 -9.47 -43.51 -46.90
CA ARG A 26 -10.96 -43.55 -46.90
C ARG A 26 -11.42 -44.11 -45.54
N LYS A 27 -12.08 -43.29 -44.72
CA LYS A 27 -12.75 -43.74 -43.50
C LYS A 27 -13.95 -44.59 -43.92
N LYS A 28 -13.95 -45.88 -43.57
CA LYS A 28 -15.18 -46.67 -43.54
C LYS A 28 -16.07 -46.07 -42.46
N VAL A 29 -17.34 -45.84 -42.79
CA VAL A 29 -18.37 -45.46 -41.82
C VAL A 29 -18.49 -46.62 -40.84
N ILE A 30 -18.16 -46.39 -39.58
CA ILE A 30 -18.30 -47.37 -38.50
C ILE A 30 -19.78 -47.43 -38.19
N GLY A 31 -20.41 -48.59 -38.44
CA GLY A 31 -21.82 -48.80 -38.12
C GLY A 31 -22.01 -49.02 -36.62
N LEU A 32 -23.23 -48.80 -36.12
CA LEU A 32 -23.59 -49.08 -34.72
C LEU A 32 -23.33 -50.56 -34.36
N ASP A 33 -23.51 -51.45 -35.34
CA ASP A 33 -23.25 -52.89 -35.20
C ASP A 33 -21.75 -53.22 -35.05
N ASP A 34 -20.86 -52.42 -35.64
CA ASP A 34 -19.41 -52.57 -35.49
C ASP A 34 -18.98 -52.19 -34.06
N LEU A 35 -19.57 -51.11 -33.50
CA LEU A 35 -19.34 -50.67 -32.12
C LEU A 35 -19.87 -51.68 -31.09
N LEU A 36 -21.03 -52.28 -31.33
CA LEU A 36 -21.57 -53.35 -30.49
C LEU A 36 -20.66 -54.59 -30.52
N LYS A 37 -20.14 -54.95 -31.69
CA LYS A 37 -19.22 -56.09 -31.83
C LYS A 37 -17.90 -55.83 -31.11
N ASP A 38 -17.36 -54.61 -31.22
CA ASP A 38 -16.15 -54.21 -30.48
C ASP A 38 -16.39 -54.22 -28.96
N HIS A 39 -17.57 -53.77 -28.49
CA HIS A 39 -17.94 -53.83 -27.08
C HIS A 39 -17.94 -55.27 -26.54
N TYR A 40 -18.55 -56.22 -27.26
CA TYR A 40 -18.55 -57.63 -26.84
C TYR A 40 -17.14 -58.25 -26.87
N ILE A 41 -16.32 -57.91 -27.87
CA ILE A 41 -14.92 -58.35 -27.94
C ILE A 41 -14.11 -57.79 -26.76
N GLU A 42 -14.36 -56.55 -26.36
CA GLU A 42 -13.69 -55.91 -25.23
C GLU A 42 -14.14 -56.50 -23.89
N GLN A 43 -15.43 -56.85 -23.77
CA GLN A 43 -15.97 -57.55 -22.61
C GLN A 43 -15.34 -58.94 -22.45
N ASP A 44 -15.19 -59.70 -23.54
CA ASP A 44 -14.50 -60.99 -23.53
C ASP A 44 -13.00 -60.86 -23.19
N LYS A 45 -12.32 -59.80 -23.67
CA LYS A 45 -10.93 -59.50 -23.28
C LYS A 45 -10.80 -59.18 -21.79
N LEU A 46 -11.78 -58.50 -21.20
CA LEU A 46 -11.81 -58.20 -19.77
C LEU A 46 -12.07 -59.46 -18.94
N LEU A 47 -12.97 -60.34 -19.39
CA LEU A 47 -13.20 -61.65 -18.77
C LEU A 47 -11.97 -62.56 -18.88
N GLU A 48 -11.27 -62.56 -20.02
CA GLU A 48 -9.99 -63.27 -20.16
C GLU A 48 -8.89 -62.70 -19.25
N LYS A 49 -8.78 -61.37 -19.12
CA LYS A 49 -7.83 -60.72 -18.20
C LYS A 49 -8.16 -61.05 -16.75
N GLY A 50 -9.44 -61.06 -16.38
CA GLY A 50 -9.93 -61.50 -15.07
C GLY A 50 -9.59 -62.96 -14.78
N ASN A 51 -9.82 -63.86 -15.74
CA ASN A 51 -9.48 -65.29 -15.62
C ASN A 51 -7.97 -65.56 -15.60
N LYS A 52 -7.16 -64.77 -16.34
CA LYS A 52 -5.69 -64.80 -16.30
C LYS A 52 -5.17 -64.30 -14.95
N GLN A 53 -5.76 -63.24 -14.37
CA GLN A 53 -5.44 -62.76 -13.02
C GLN A 53 -5.88 -63.74 -11.93
N ALA A 54 -7.04 -64.38 -12.07
CA ALA A 54 -7.52 -65.40 -11.13
C ALA A 54 -6.63 -66.65 -11.17
N ARG A 55 -6.20 -67.11 -12.35
CA ARG A 55 -5.21 -68.19 -12.50
C ARG A 55 -3.81 -67.82 -11.98
N ALA A 56 -3.41 -66.55 -12.11
CA ALA A 56 -2.16 -66.04 -11.54
C ALA A 56 -2.21 -65.94 -10.00
N LYS A 57 -3.37 -65.59 -9.42
CA LYS A 57 -3.62 -65.60 -7.97
C LYS A 57 -3.68 -67.03 -7.42
N ALA A 58 -4.29 -67.97 -8.13
CA ALA A 58 -4.32 -69.39 -7.75
C ALA A 58 -2.91 -70.04 -7.77
N LYS A 59 -2.05 -69.67 -8.73
CA LYS A 59 -0.64 -70.11 -8.78
C LYS A 59 0.28 -69.43 -7.76
N LYS A 60 -0.11 -68.30 -7.16
CA LYS A 60 0.63 -67.60 -6.09
C LYS A 60 0.28 -68.08 -4.67
N SER A 61 -0.61 -69.06 -4.50
CA SER A 61 -0.98 -69.60 -3.18
C SER A 61 0.05 -70.57 -2.56
N LYS A 62 1.26 -70.63 -3.11
CA LYS A 62 2.43 -71.15 -2.41
C LYS A 62 3.55 -70.13 -2.55
N THR A 63 4.10 -69.72 -1.41
CA THR A 63 5.20 -68.78 -1.18
C THR A 63 4.86 -67.28 -1.14
N SER A 64 5.17 -66.72 0.03
CA SER A 64 5.41 -65.30 0.36
C SER A 64 4.23 -64.52 0.94
N TYR A 65 4.06 -64.66 2.26
CA TYR A 65 3.43 -63.68 3.14
C TYR A 65 4.41 -62.56 3.57
N ASP A 66 5.63 -62.48 3.01
CA ASP A 66 6.71 -61.58 3.46
C ASP A 66 6.87 -60.29 2.62
N ASP A 67 6.11 -60.11 1.53
CA ASP A 67 6.34 -59.01 0.57
C ASP A 67 5.30 -57.87 0.61
N GLU A 68 4.33 -57.92 1.53
CA GLU A 68 3.46 -56.77 1.84
C GLU A 68 4.08 -55.87 2.92
N ASP A 69 4.56 -56.43 4.04
CA ASP A 69 5.26 -55.69 5.10
C ASP A 69 6.50 -54.94 4.58
N SER A 70 7.20 -55.51 3.59
CA SER A 70 8.35 -54.89 2.91
C SER A 70 7.97 -53.64 2.10
N LYS A 71 6.78 -53.61 1.50
CA LYS A 71 6.30 -52.47 0.71
C LYS A 71 5.72 -51.39 1.60
N GLU A 72 4.97 -51.79 2.63
CA GLU A 72 4.46 -50.88 3.65
C GLU A 72 5.61 -50.21 4.41
N ALA A 73 6.63 -50.97 4.85
CA ALA A 73 7.82 -50.40 5.49
C ALA A 73 8.60 -49.43 4.58
N LYS A 74 8.64 -49.68 3.26
CA LYS A 74 9.23 -48.74 2.29
C LYS A 74 8.40 -47.47 2.12
N LEU A 75 7.08 -47.60 2.08
CA LEU A 75 6.16 -46.47 2.03
C LEU A 75 6.26 -45.63 3.30
N THR A 76 6.24 -46.26 4.47
CA THR A 76 6.41 -45.61 5.77
C THR A 76 7.75 -44.90 5.84
N ARG A 77 8.85 -45.53 5.40
CA ARG A 77 10.16 -44.84 5.28
C ARG A 77 10.15 -43.66 4.32
N LEU A 78 9.41 -43.73 3.21
CA LEU A 78 9.28 -42.61 2.26
C LEU A 78 8.44 -41.47 2.84
N VAL A 79 7.33 -41.79 3.50
CA VAL A 79 6.46 -40.83 4.18
C VAL A 79 7.20 -40.19 5.34
N GLU A 80 7.93 -40.96 6.14
CA GLU A 80 8.72 -40.49 7.27
C GLU A 80 9.93 -39.68 6.79
N LYS A 81 10.55 -40.04 5.66
CA LYS A 81 11.57 -39.21 5.01
C LYS A 81 10.98 -37.90 4.48
N CYS A 82 9.79 -37.92 3.87
CA CYS A 82 9.09 -36.69 3.44
C CYS A 82 8.68 -35.83 4.63
N HIS A 83 8.19 -36.43 5.71
CA HIS A 83 7.77 -35.75 6.94
C HIS A 83 8.95 -35.17 7.71
N ASN A 84 10.07 -35.89 7.76
CA ASN A 84 11.31 -35.38 8.36
C ASN A 84 11.98 -34.33 7.48
N GLN A 85 11.83 -34.42 6.15
CA GLN A 85 12.18 -33.32 5.26
C GLN A 85 11.29 -32.11 5.54
N LEU A 86 9.96 -32.28 5.63
CA LEU A 86 8.98 -31.24 6.00
C LEU A 86 9.29 -30.58 7.34
N LYS A 87 9.59 -31.35 8.39
CA LYS A 87 9.97 -30.82 9.70
C LYS A 87 11.36 -30.15 9.72
N ALA A 88 12.30 -30.63 8.90
CA ALA A 88 13.61 -30.01 8.75
C ALA A 88 13.57 -28.71 7.91
N PHE A 89 12.47 -28.44 7.21
CA PHE A 89 12.27 -27.22 6.42
C PHE A 89 11.94 -25.98 7.26
N GLY A 90 11.93 -26.11 8.59
CA GLY A 90 11.48 -25.07 9.50
C GLY A 90 9.96 -24.96 9.48
N ASP A 91 9.36 -24.56 10.58
CA ASP A 91 7.99 -24.04 10.55
C ASP A 91 7.90 -23.04 9.39
N GLU A 92 6.80 -23.03 8.62
CA GLU A 92 6.53 -21.93 7.70
C GLU A 92 6.85 -20.67 8.47
N GLN A 93 7.96 -19.98 8.14
CA GLN A 93 8.37 -18.80 8.88
C GLN A 93 7.19 -17.85 8.74
N GLU A 94 6.42 -17.76 9.81
CA GLU A 94 5.19 -17.00 9.87
C GLU A 94 5.61 -15.61 9.42
N ILE A 95 5.09 -15.20 8.26
CA ILE A 95 5.52 -13.97 7.62
C ILE A 95 5.36 -12.88 8.68
N PRO A 96 6.45 -12.24 9.14
CA PRO A 96 6.34 -11.30 10.23
C PRO A 96 5.32 -10.26 9.80
N PRO A 97 4.27 -10.01 10.60
CA PRO A 97 3.22 -9.09 10.21
C PRO A 97 3.87 -7.73 9.93
N TRP A 98 3.62 -7.18 8.74
CA TRP A 98 3.93 -5.77 8.47
C TRP A 98 3.04 -4.90 9.35
N GLY A 99 3.52 -3.71 9.68
CA GLY A 99 2.85 -2.81 10.60
C GLY A 99 3.84 -2.20 11.57
N VAL A 100 3.85 -0.87 11.67
CA VAL A 100 4.61 -0.12 12.66
C VAL A 100 3.65 0.71 13.48
N LYS A 101 3.74 0.65 14.81
CA LYS A 101 3.00 1.55 15.68
C LYS A 101 3.60 2.95 15.55
N VAL A 102 2.86 3.90 15.00
CA VAL A 102 3.36 5.28 14.78
C VAL A 102 2.89 6.27 15.84
N PHE A 103 1.90 5.89 16.66
CA PHE A 103 1.42 6.68 17.79
C PHE A 103 1.72 5.97 19.12
N GLY A 104 2.38 6.66 20.03
CA GLY A 104 2.61 6.27 21.42
C GLY A 104 1.57 6.89 22.37
N ASP A 105 2.02 7.23 23.57
CA ASP A 105 1.16 7.83 24.59
C ASP A 105 0.80 9.29 24.26
N GLN A 106 -0.45 9.65 24.48
CA GLN A 106 -0.96 11.00 24.27
C GLN A 106 -0.58 11.91 25.45
N LYS A 107 -0.29 13.18 25.14
CA LYS A 107 -0.02 14.24 26.12
C LYS A 107 -1.32 14.93 26.52
N ALA A 108 -1.27 15.75 27.57
CA ALA A 108 -2.40 16.57 27.97
C ALA A 108 -2.82 17.52 26.83
N PHE A 109 -4.11 17.50 26.49
CA PHE A 109 -4.68 18.36 25.47
C PHE A 109 -4.73 19.82 25.96
N PRO A 110 -4.45 20.80 25.08
CA PRO A 110 -4.60 22.21 25.42
C PRO A 110 -6.08 22.55 25.69
N SER A 111 -6.34 23.54 26.53
CA SER A 111 -7.70 24.06 26.71
C SER A 111 -8.20 24.70 25.41
N LEU A 112 -9.45 24.42 25.07
CA LEU A 112 -10.13 25.11 23.96
C LEU A 112 -10.69 26.43 24.49
N ASP A 113 -9.92 27.50 24.28
CA ASP A 113 -10.36 28.84 24.63
C ASP A 113 -11.31 29.36 23.54
N PHE A 114 -12.50 29.82 23.95
CA PHE A 114 -13.45 30.45 23.04
C PHE A 114 -13.00 31.87 22.69
N PRO A 115 -13.26 32.33 21.44
CA PRO A 115 -12.91 33.68 21.05
C PRO A 115 -13.77 34.66 21.85
N ASP A 116 -13.21 35.81 22.20
CA ASP A 116 -14.01 36.91 22.72
C ASP A 116 -14.94 37.41 21.60
N ILE A 117 -16.18 36.90 21.62
CA ILE A 117 -17.23 37.21 20.64
C ILE A 117 -17.54 38.70 20.63
N GLY A 118 -17.39 39.37 21.77
CA GLY A 118 -17.54 40.82 21.91
C GLY A 118 -16.49 41.63 21.14
N SER A 119 -15.38 41.02 20.71
CA SER A 119 -14.34 41.66 19.90
C SER A 119 -14.44 41.36 18.39
N CYS A 120 -15.29 40.40 17.99
CA CYS A 120 -15.38 39.89 16.62
C CYS A 120 -16.47 40.62 15.83
N LYS A 121 -16.10 41.50 14.88
CA LYS A 121 -17.03 42.22 14.01
C LYS A 121 -17.90 41.30 13.17
N LEU A 122 -17.37 40.16 12.75
CA LEU A 122 -18.11 39.14 12.01
C LEU A 122 -19.35 38.71 12.79
N ILE A 123 -19.16 38.39 14.07
CA ILE A 123 -20.21 37.87 14.94
C ILE A 123 -21.08 39.02 15.48
N GLN A 124 -20.50 40.16 15.84
CA GLN A 124 -21.24 41.35 16.26
C GLN A 124 -22.25 41.83 15.20
N SER A 125 -21.88 41.81 13.91
CA SER A 125 -22.79 42.20 12.83
C SER A 125 -24.07 41.35 12.82
N PHE A 126 -23.94 40.08 13.22
CA PHE A 126 -25.07 39.16 13.36
C PHE A 126 -25.81 39.39 14.66
N LEU A 127 -25.11 39.51 15.80
CA LEU A 127 -25.68 39.69 17.15
C LEU A 127 -26.47 41.00 17.30
N ASN A 128 -26.12 42.05 16.57
CA ASN A 128 -26.81 43.35 16.59
C ASN A 128 -28.16 43.35 15.84
N ASN A 129 -28.67 42.19 15.39
CA ASN A 129 -29.98 42.07 14.76
C ASN A 129 -31.11 42.00 15.79
N LYS A 130 -32.14 42.84 15.64
CA LYS A 130 -33.32 42.87 16.52
C LYS A 130 -34.02 41.51 16.66
N LEU A 131 -33.94 40.65 15.64
CA LEU A 131 -34.52 39.31 15.63
C LEU A 131 -33.84 38.33 16.62
N ASN A 132 -32.61 38.61 17.06
CA ASN A 132 -31.89 37.73 17.99
C ASN A 132 -32.53 37.67 19.38
N SER A 133 -33.20 38.76 19.78
CA SER A 133 -34.02 38.82 21.00
C SER A 133 -35.23 37.86 20.96
N VAL A 134 -35.69 37.48 19.76
CA VAL A 134 -36.82 36.55 19.54
C VAL A 134 -36.36 35.09 19.57
N VAL A 135 -35.10 34.82 19.20
CA VAL A 135 -34.51 33.47 19.13
C VAL A 135 -33.75 33.10 20.42
N GLY A 136 -33.64 34.02 21.39
CA GLY A 136 -32.93 33.76 22.65
C GLY A 136 -31.41 33.61 22.46
N LEU A 137 -30.85 34.26 21.45
CA LEU A 137 -29.40 34.34 21.22
C LEU A 137 -28.83 35.41 22.15
N ALA A 138 -28.38 35.01 23.33
CA ALA A 138 -27.77 35.90 24.32
C ALA A 138 -26.25 35.66 24.39
N GLU A 139 -25.49 36.74 24.64
CA GLU A 139 -24.02 36.73 24.74
C GLU A 139 -23.49 35.80 25.85
N ASP A 140 -24.34 35.49 26.83
CA ASP A 140 -24.06 34.60 27.97
C ASP A 140 -23.93 33.10 27.60
N LYS A 141 -24.27 32.73 26.36
CA LYS A 141 -24.10 31.37 25.78
C LYS A 141 -23.19 31.35 24.55
N GLY A 142 -22.22 32.27 24.49
CA GLY A 142 -21.31 32.45 23.37
C GLY A 142 -20.71 31.16 22.79
N ASP A 143 -20.28 30.26 23.67
CA ASP A 143 -19.64 28.98 23.33
C ASP A 143 -20.57 28.05 22.53
N ILE A 144 -21.79 27.86 23.03
CA ILE A 144 -22.82 27.02 22.39
C ILE A 144 -23.27 27.64 21.08
N PHE A 145 -23.30 28.98 21.01
CA PHE A 145 -23.71 29.70 19.81
C PHE A 145 -22.71 29.50 18.66
N LEU A 146 -21.42 29.70 18.91
CA LEU A 146 -20.40 29.57 17.86
C LEU A 146 -20.21 28.11 17.43
N GLU A 147 -20.24 27.16 18.38
CA GLU A 147 -20.27 25.72 18.09
C GLU A 147 -21.50 25.37 17.22
N GLY A 148 -22.67 25.91 17.57
CA GLY A 148 -23.89 25.74 16.79
C GLY A 148 -23.80 26.31 15.38
N LEU A 149 -23.21 27.50 15.19
CA LEU A 149 -22.98 28.06 13.87
C LEU A 149 -22.05 27.19 13.01
N LEU A 150 -21.05 26.59 13.65
CA LEU A 150 -20.09 25.72 13.00
C LEU A 150 -20.75 24.41 12.55
N VAL A 151 -21.38 23.69 13.49
CA VAL A 151 -22.02 22.39 13.24
C VAL A 151 -23.16 22.48 12.23
N ASN A 152 -23.96 23.55 12.29
CA ASN A 152 -25.05 23.75 11.33
C ASN A 152 -24.58 24.33 9.98
N GLY A 153 -23.27 24.51 9.76
CA GLY A 153 -22.71 25.01 8.51
C GLY A 153 -23.03 26.48 8.20
N TRP A 154 -23.41 27.27 9.20
CA TRP A 154 -23.66 28.71 9.05
C TRP A 154 -22.39 29.54 9.10
N LEU A 155 -21.39 29.12 9.90
CA LEU A 155 -20.12 29.82 10.00
C LEU A 155 -19.39 30.02 8.65
N PRO A 156 -19.25 28.99 7.78
CA PRO A 156 -18.65 29.22 6.45
C PRO A 156 -19.49 30.17 5.59
N LYS A 157 -20.83 30.10 5.64
CA LYS A 157 -21.71 31.03 4.91
C LYS A 157 -21.49 32.47 5.36
N LEU A 158 -21.36 32.69 6.67
CA LEU A 158 -21.06 34.01 7.24
C LEU A 158 -19.71 34.52 6.76
N ALA A 159 -18.67 33.66 6.75
CA ALA A 159 -17.35 34.01 6.23
C ALA A 159 -17.39 34.43 4.75
N PHE A 160 -18.18 33.75 3.92
CA PHE A 160 -18.37 34.14 2.51
C PHE A 160 -19.17 35.44 2.34
N LEU A 161 -20.20 35.66 3.17
CA LEU A 161 -21.01 36.88 3.12
C LEU A 161 -20.25 38.12 3.61
N SER A 162 -19.44 37.97 4.66
CA SER A 162 -18.57 39.05 5.16
C SER A 162 -17.34 39.26 4.29
N GLY A 163 -16.92 38.23 3.55
CA GLY A 163 -15.64 38.19 2.84
C GLY A 163 -14.44 38.19 3.79
N HIS A 164 -14.63 37.93 5.08
CA HIS A 164 -13.60 38.11 6.11
C HIS A 164 -13.77 37.16 7.30
N VAL A 165 -12.67 36.53 7.72
CA VAL A 165 -12.55 35.73 8.94
C VAL A 165 -11.48 36.35 9.84
N GLU A 166 -11.93 36.80 11.02
CA GLU A 166 -11.09 37.45 12.03
C GLU A 166 -10.20 36.42 12.75
N LYS A 167 -9.05 36.90 13.23
CA LYS A 167 -8.03 36.07 13.88
C LYS A 167 -8.57 35.19 15.03
N PRO A 168 -9.40 35.68 15.97
CA PRO A 168 -9.91 34.86 17.07
C PRO A 168 -10.77 33.68 16.57
N VAL A 169 -11.61 33.91 15.56
CA VAL A 169 -12.48 32.86 14.96
C VAL A 169 -11.63 31.83 14.21
N ALA A 170 -10.61 32.27 13.47
CA ALA A 170 -9.70 31.37 12.78
C ALA A 170 -8.94 30.46 13.77
N ILE A 171 -8.34 31.04 14.82
CA ILE A 171 -7.61 30.27 15.84
C ILE A 171 -8.53 29.29 16.56
N TRP A 172 -9.72 29.74 16.98
CA TRP A 172 -10.70 28.88 17.64
C TRP A 172 -11.12 27.71 16.75
N ALA A 173 -11.47 27.96 15.49
CA ALA A 173 -11.86 26.91 14.56
C ALA A 173 -10.70 25.91 14.38
N PHE A 174 -9.48 26.39 14.17
CA PHE A 174 -8.31 25.53 14.00
C PHE A 174 -8.04 24.65 15.22
N ASN A 175 -8.06 25.22 16.43
CA ASN A 175 -7.88 24.45 17.67
C ASN A 175 -9.04 23.46 17.88
N THR A 176 -10.26 23.86 17.57
CA THR A 176 -11.45 23.00 17.65
C THR A 176 -11.33 21.80 16.69
N MET A 177 -10.84 22.02 15.48
CA MET A 177 -10.54 20.94 14.53
C MET A 177 -9.51 19.98 15.11
N LEU A 178 -8.46 20.48 15.75
CA LEU A 178 -7.36 19.66 16.21
C LEU A 178 -7.63 18.94 17.53
N TYR A 179 -8.31 19.56 18.50
CA TYR A 179 -8.31 19.13 19.90
C TYR A 179 -9.70 18.91 20.50
N SER A 180 -10.79 19.16 19.76
CA SER A 180 -12.14 18.88 20.26
C SER A 180 -12.33 17.40 20.59
N SER A 181 -12.94 17.12 21.73
CA SER A 181 -13.39 15.77 22.11
C SER A 181 -14.70 15.35 21.43
N LYS A 182 -15.39 16.28 20.77
CA LYS A 182 -16.61 16.03 20.01
C LYS A 182 -16.27 15.88 18.52
N GLU A 183 -16.41 14.67 17.99
CA GLU A 183 -16.12 14.35 16.58
C GLU A 183 -16.92 15.22 15.59
N GLU A 184 -18.21 15.46 15.87
CA GLU A 184 -19.06 16.29 15.02
C GLU A 184 -18.53 17.73 14.88
N VAL A 185 -18.10 18.33 15.99
CA VAL A 185 -17.56 19.68 16.02
C VAL A 185 -16.21 19.75 15.32
N GLN A 186 -15.36 18.73 15.54
CA GLN A 186 -14.08 18.60 14.85
C GLN A 186 -14.23 18.50 13.34
N ASN A 187 -15.13 17.62 12.86
CA ASN A 187 -15.41 17.45 11.44
C ASN A 187 -15.98 18.74 10.83
N SER A 188 -16.93 19.38 11.53
CA SER A 188 -17.50 20.66 11.08
C SER A 188 -16.45 21.77 11.01
N SER A 189 -15.48 21.77 11.93
CA SER A 189 -14.36 22.71 11.90
C SER A 189 -13.41 22.45 10.73
N CYS A 190 -13.13 21.17 10.46
CA CYS A 190 -12.37 20.78 9.28
C CYS A 190 -13.08 21.24 8.00
N ASP A 191 -14.39 20.98 7.88
CA ASP A 191 -15.20 21.38 6.74
C ASP A 191 -15.25 22.91 6.55
N PHE A 192 -15.32 23.67 7.64
CA PHE A 192 -15.19 25.12 7.61
C PHE A 192 -13.86 25.56 7.00
N TRP A 193 -12.73 25.03 7.49
CA TRP A 193 -11.40 25.34 6.96
C TRP A 193 -11.25 24.91 5.49
N CYS A 194 -11.69 23.71 5.14
CA CYS A 194 -11.70 23.24 3.77
C CYS A 194 -12.50 24.19 2.86
N ALA A 195 -13.67 24.66 3.30
CA ALA A 195 -14.51 25.54 2.52
C ALA A 195 -13.89 26.93 2.30
N ILE A 196 -13.37 27.57 3.35
CA ILE A 196 -12.83 28.94 3.22
C ILE A 196 -11.50 29.00 2.48
N LEU A 197 -10.70 27.94 2.53
CA LEU A 197 -9.42 27.84 1.82
C LEU A 197 -9.62 27.41 0.37
N PHE A 198 -10.51 26.44 0.11
CA PHE A 198 -10.72 25.90 -1.22
C PHE A 198 -11.84 26.66 -1.96
N SER A 199 -11.47 27.52 -2.91
CA SER A 199 -12.42 28.06 -3.89
C SER A 199 -12.32 27.31 -5.23
N LYS A 200 -13.46 26.95 -5.82
CA LYS A 200 -13.56 26.15 -7.06
C LYS A 200 -12.85 26.74 -8.30
N LYS A 201 -12.36 27.99 -8.23
CA LYS A 201 -11.64 28.65 -9.31
C LYS A 201 -10.17 28.80 -8.92
N GLU A 202 -9.29 28.12 -9.65
CA GLU A 202 -7.84 28.09 -9.40
C GLU A 202 -7.17 29.47 -9.52
N VAL A 203 -7.74 30.37 -10.33
CA VAL A 203 -7.10 31.64 -10.72
C VAL A 203 -7.55 32.84 -9.88
N ASP A 204 -8.69 32.74 -9.18
CA ASP A 204 -9.22 33.84 -8.37
C ASP A 204 -8.53 33.88 -6.99
N PRO A 205 -8.29 35.09 -6.41
CA PRO A 205 -7.79 35.22 -5.04
C PRO A 205 -8.73 34.49 -4.07
N LEU A 206 -8.23 34.18 -2.87
CA LEU A 206 -9.08 33.63 -1.81
C LEU A 206 -10.34 34.49 -1.69
N SER A 207 -11.51 33.85 -1.80
CA SER A 207 -12.80 34.52 -1.76
C SER A 207 -13.10 35.16 -0.40
N VAL A 208 -12.32 34.79 0.61
CA VAL A 208 -12.43 35.25 1.99
C VAL A 208 -11.05 35.69 2.46
N LYS A 209 -10.96 36.92 2.97
CA LYS A 209 -9.76 37.38 3.67
C LYS A 209 -9.68 36.68 5.02
N ILE A 210 -8.54 36.07 5.34
CA ILE A 210 -8.32 35.39 6.62
C ILE A 210 -7.20 36.11 7.35
N ASP A 211 -7.45 36.61 8.56
CA ASP A 211 -6.47 37.40 9.32
C ASP A 211 -5.35 36.57 9.94
N TRP A 212 -5.54 35.25 10.05
CA TRP A 212 -4.56 34.33 10.63
C TRP A 212 -4.59 32.97 9.95
N PHE A 213 -3.39 32.43 9.67
CA PHE A 213 -3.19 31.10 9.12
C PHE A 213 -2.36 30.28 10.11
N PRO A 214 -2.64 28.98 10.25
CA PRO A 214 -1.79 28.11 11.05
C PRO A 214 -0.44 27.90 10.37
N GLU A 215 0.58 27.67 11.19
CA GLU A 215 1.91 27.31 10.73
C GLU A 215 2.09 25.78 10.78
N TYR A 216 3.10 25.27 10.06
CA TYR A 216 3.48 23.86 10.18
C TYR A 216 3.76 23.46 11.63
N THR A 217 4.35 24.36 12.43
CA THR A 217 4.67 24.11 13.84
C THR A 217 3.43 23.79 14.68
N ASP A 218 2.28 24.37 14.34
CA ASP A 218 1.01 24.10 15.03
C ASP A 218 0.48 22.69 14.69
N LEU A 219 0.54 22.30 13.42
CA LEU A 219 0.16 20.96 12.96
C LEU A 219 1.08 19.87 13.51
N ARG A 220 2.38 20.15 13.54
CA ARG A 220 3.39 19.27 14.11
C ARG A 220 3.18 19.08 15.60
N ARG A 221 2.90 20.17 16.33
CA ARG A 221 2.61 20.12 17.77
C ARG A 221 1.36 19.28 18.05
N ALA A 222 0.33 19.38 17.20
CA ALA A 222 -0.86 18.55 17.35
C ALA A 222 -0.51 17.06 17.28
N LEU A 223 0.25 16.64 16.27
CA LEU A 223 0.71 15.26 16.15
C LEU A 223 1.53 14.81 17.37
N ASP A 224 2.43 15.66 17.88
CA ASP A 224 3.21 15.40 19.09
C ASP A 224 2.33 15.23 20.34
N ILE A 225 1.25 16.02 20.48
CA ILE A 225 0.27 15.88 21.57
C ILE A 225 -0.48 14.55 21.45
N TYR A 226 -0.85 14.16 20.23
CA TYR A 226 -1.48 12.87 19.96
C TYR A 226 -0.51 11.67 20.05
N GLY A 227 0.77 11.90 20.37
CA GLY A 227 1.76 10.86 20.60
C GLY A 227 2.48 10.39 19.33
N PHE A 228 2.46 11.15 18.24
CA PHE A 228 3.16 10.76 17.00
C PHE A 228 4.67 10.63 17.22
N LEU A 229 5.23 9.50 16.80
CA LEU A 229 6.64 9.19 16.98
C LEU A 229 7.48 9.78 15.84
N PHE A 230 7.94 11.03 15.96
CA PHE A 230 8.84 11.65 14.97
C PHE A 230 10.22 10.99 14.88
N LYS A 231 10.58 10.09 15.80
CA LYS A 231 11.80 9.30 15.73
C LYS A 231 11.44 7.88 16.15
N PHE A 232 10.94 7.06 15.23
CA PHE A 232 10.86 5.62 15.47
C PHE A 232 12.06 4.94 14.80
N SER A 233 12.80 4.17 15.58
CA SER A 233 13.71 3.15 15.09
C SER A 233 12.98 1.82 15.20
N ALA A 234 12.88 1.08 14.11
CA ALA A 234 12.34 -0.28 14.12
C ALA A 234 13.16 -1.26 14.99
N SER A 235 14.30 -0.83 15.55
CA SER A 235 15.16 -1.64 16.42
C SER A 235 14.84 -1.53 17.92
N ALA A 236 13.88 -0.69 18.33
CA ALA A 236 13.55 -0.56 19.74
C ALA A 236 12.63 -1.72 20.15
N GLU A 237 13.11 -2.60 21.04
CA GLU A 237 12.30 -3.62 21.69
C GLU A 237 11.05 -2.95 22.26
N LEU A 238 9.90 -3.33 21.69
CA LEU A 238 8.60 -2.81 22.07
C LEU A 238 8.31 -3.35 23.47
N ASN A 239 8.62 -2.57 24.49
CA ASN A 239 8.10 -2.82 25.82
C ASN A 239 6.57 -2.76 25.71
N ASN A 240 5.92 -3.93 25.72
CA ASN A 240 4.48 -4.08 25.84
C ASN A 240 4.05 -3.50 27.19
N LEU A 241 3.88 -2.19 27.26
CA LEU A 241 2.96 -1.58 28.21
C LEU A 241 1.60 -1.52 27.51
N GLU A 242 0.70 -2.39 27.94
CA GLU A 242 -0.74 -2.25 27.72
C GLU A 242 -1.17 -0.91 28.31
N SER A 243 -1.24 0.11 27.45
CA SER A 243 -1.85 1.40 27.74
C SER A 243 -3.19 1.43 27.03
N ASP A 244 -4.29 1.48 27.80
CA ASP A 244 -5.69 1.49 27.34
C ASP A 244 -6.07 2.72 26.50
N ILE A 245 -5.12 3.60 26.18
CA ILE A 245 -5.30 4.83 25.39
C ILE A 245 -4.61 4.70 24.00
N GLY A 246 -4.22 3.48 23.62
CA GLY A 246 -3.58 3.20 22.33
C GLY A 246 -4.58 3.04 21.19
N GLY A 247 -4.81 4.09 20.40
CA GLY A 247 -5.60 4.03 19.17
C GLY A 247 -5.30 5.21 18.24
N PRO A 248 -5.70 5.12 16.95
CA PRO A 248 -5.49 6.19 15.99
C PRO A 248 -6.16 7.47 16.51
N PRO A 249 -5.49 8.64 16.44
CA PRO A 249 -6.07 9.84 17.02
C PRO A 249 -7.34 10.22 16.26
N GLN A 250 -8.41 10.56 16.99
CA GLN A 250 -9.73 10.85 16.42
C GLN A 250 -9.66 11.94 15.34
N ASN A 251 -8.74 12.90 15.53
CA ASN A 251 -8.55 14.04 14.65
C ASN A 251 -7.75 13.76 13.37
N ILE A 252 -7.20 12.55 13.17
CA ILE A 252 -6.28 12.29 12.06
C ILE A 252 -6.92 12.57 10.71
N ARG A 253 -8.21 12.27 10.56
CA ARG A 253 -8.96 12.52 9.32
C ARG A 253 -9.01 14.01 9.03
N ALA A 254 -9.34 14.80 10.05
CA ALA A 254 -9.39 16.26 9.95
C ALA A 254 -8.00 16.84 9.64
N TRP A 255 -6.95 16.33 10.31
CA TRP A 255 -5.57 16.73 10.08
C TRP A 255 -5.14 16.48 8.63
N VAL A 256 -5.37 15.26 8.09
CA VAL A 256 -5.00 14.89 6.72
C VAL A 256 -5.77 15.71 5.69
N ARG A 257 -7.09 15.91 5.89
CA ARG A 257 -7.92 16.75 5.00
C ARG A 257 -7.44 18.20 5.00
N PHE A 258 -7.12 18.74 6.16
CA PHE A 258 -6.61 20.11 6.28
C PHE A 258 -5.28 20.28 5.56
N VAL A 259 -4.32 19.39 5.81
CA VAL A 259 -3.02 19.37 5.11
C VAL A 259 -3.20 19.30 3.59
N THR A 260 -4.10 18.43 3.12
CA THR A 260 -4.43 18.30 1.69
C THR A 260 -4.86 19.65 1.11
N VAL A 261 -5.79 20.36 1.76
CA VAL A 261 -6.26 21.66 1.29
C VAL A 261 -5.15 22.72 1.34
N CYS A 262 -4.33 22.74 2.39
CA CYS A 262 -3.16 23.63 2.48
C CYS A 262 -2.19 23.44 1.31
N CYS A 263 -1.98 22.20 0.87
CA CYS A 263 -1.15 21.92 -0.29
C CYS A 263 -1.80 22.37 -1.61
N LEU A 264 -3.11 22.20 -1.78
CA LEU A 264 -3.84 22.64 -2.99
C LEU A 264 -3.78 24.15 -3.21
N ILE A 265 -3.71 24.94 -2.15
CA ILE A 265 -3.76 26.41 -2.26
C ILE A 265 -2.40 27.08 -2.39
N ARG A 266 -1.31 26.32 -2.58
CA ARG A 266 0.06 26.86 -2.64
C ARG A 266 0.20 28.09 -3.56
N SER A 267 -0.43 28.03 -4.74
CA SER A 267 -0.40 29.11 -5.73
C SER A 267 -0.99 30.43 -5.21
N LYS A 268 -1.94 30.37 -4.27
CA LYS A 268 -2.57 31.51 -3.60
C LYS A 268 -1.82 31.88 -2.32
N LYS A 269 -1.43 30.87 -1.54
CA LYS A 269 -0.73 31.01 -0.27
C LYS A 269 0.09 29.74 0.01
N ALA A 270 1.40 29.87 -0.04
CA ALA A 270 2.29 28.83 0.46
C ALA A 270 2.25 28.82 2.00
N ILE A 271 1.61 27.80 2.57
CA ILE A 271 1.54 27.60 4.04
C ILE A 271 2.79 26.89 4.54
N PHE A 272 3.36 25.98 3.74
CA PHE A 272 4.53 25.20 4.11
C PHE A 272 5.76 25.62 3.29
N SER A 273 6.92 25.65 3.91
CA SER A 273 8.19 25.61 3.15
C SER A 273 8.38 24.25 2.48
N ALA A 274 9.35 24.14 1.58
CA ALA A 274 9.69 22.87 0.95
C ALA A 274 10.11 21.81 2.00
N VAL A 275 10.95 22.19 2.96
CA VAL A 275 11.42 21.30 4.03
C VAL A 275 10.28 20.81 4.92
N GLU A 276 9.32 21.68 5.26
CA GLU A 276 8.16 21.28 6.04
C GLU A 276 7.24 20.35 5.24
N ALA A 277 7.11 20.56 3.94
CA ALA A 277 6.37 19.65 3.06
C ALA A 277 7.06 18.28 2.92
N GLU A 278 8.41 18.23 2.89
CA GLU A 278 9.18 16.97 2.92
C GLU A 278 8.80 16.16 4.17
N GLU A 279 8.82 16.79 5.34
CA GLU A 279 8.47 16.12 6.59
C GLU A 279 6.99 15.68 6.64
N ILE A 280 6.08 16.43 6.02
CA ILE A 280 4.68 16.00 5.88
C ILE A 280 4.59 14.74 5.01
N VAL A 281 5.32 14.63 3.89
CA VAL A 281 5.35 13.40 3.07
C VAL A 281 5.78 12.21 3.92
N GLU A 282 6.84 12.39 4.71
CA GLU A 282 7.34 11.35 5.61
C GLU A 282 6.28 10.93 6.63
N ILE A 283 5.58 11.89 7.25
CA ILE A 283 4.47 11.61 8.18
C ILE A 283 3.39 10.77 7.49
N ILE A 284 2.92 11.17 6.29
CA ILE A 284 1.88 10.41 5.57
C ILE A 284 2.35 8.99 5.26
N ILE A 285 3.61 8.80 4.86
CA ILE A 285 4.18 7.45 4.65
C ILE A 285 4.17 6.65 5.94
N CYS A 286 4.53 7.24 7.07
CA CYS A 286 4.45 6.57 8.37
C CYS A 286 3.01 6.15 8.70
N LEU A 287 2.01 6.99 8.41
CA LEU A 287 0.60 6.63 8.60
C LEU A 287 0.19 5.42 7.75
N PHE A 288 0.73 5.25 6.54
CA PHE A 288 0.49 4.06 5.73
C PHE A 288 1.10 2.77 6.32
N LEU A 289 2.15 2.91 7.13
CA LEU A 289 2.80 1.77 7.78
C LEU A 289 2.08 1.31 9.04
N ASP A 290 1.21 2.13 9.63
CA ASP A 290 0.39 1.72 10.75
C ASP A 290 -0.93 1.12 10.27
N ARG A 291 -1.11 -0.17 10.55
CA ARG A 291 -2.29 -0.95 10.13
C ARG A 291 -3.60 -0.33 10.61
N GLN A 292 -3.60 0.42 11.71
CA GLN A 292 -4.80 1.07 12.23
C GLN A 292 -5.40 2.10 11.26
N PHE A 293 -4.60 2.63 10.32
CA PHE A 293 -5.06 3.57 9.30
C PHE A 293 -5.41 2.94 7.96
N GLN A 294 -5.49 1.61 7.85
CA GLN A 294 -5.85 0.95 6.59
C GLN A 294 -7.22 1.42 6.04
N GLY A 295 -8.16 1.76 6.94
CA GLY A 295 -9.45 2.35 6.55
C GLY A 295 -9.38 3.76 5.96
N LEU A 296 -8.21 4.42 6.01
CA LEU A 296 -7.98 5.78 5.51
C LEU A 296 -7.12 5.81 4.24
N VAL A 297 -6.81 4.67 3.63
CA VAL A 297 -5.89 4.58 2.47
C VAL A 297 -6.27 5.56 1.37
N VAL A 298 -7.55 5.67 1.00
CA VAL A 298 -7.99 6.61 -0.05
C VAL A 298 -7.66 8.06 0.33
N LEU A 299 -7.99 8.47 1.55
CA LEU A 299 -7.71 9.83 2.04
C LEU A 299 -6.20 10.11 2.11
N LEU A 300 -5.41 9.14 2.55
CA LEU A 300 -3.95 9.25 2.61
C LEU A 300 -3.33 9.29 1.21
N SER A 301 -3.87 8.53 0.25
CA SER A 301 -3.41 8.53 -1.15
C SER A 301 -3.70 9.86 -1.84
N ASP A 302 -4.90 10.42 -1.63
CA ASP A 302 -5.26 11.75 -2.14
C ASP A 302 -4.34 12.83 -1.56
N CYS A 303 -4.09 12.76 -0.25
CA CYS A 303 -3.16 13.66 0.44
C CYS A 303 -1.72 13.52 -0.11
N MET A 304 -1.22 12.29 -0.22
CA MET A 304 0.11 11.99 -0.76
C MET A 304 0.29 12.58 -2.17
N GLN A 305 -0.69 12.32 -3.04
CA GLN A 305 -0.67 12.82 -4.41
C GLN A 305 -0.64 14.36 -4.45
N THR A 306 -1.40 14.99 -3.56
CA THR A 306 -1.48 16.45 -3.45
C THR A 306 -0.19 17.05 -2.93
N ILE A 307 0.43 16.47 -1.89
CA ILE A 307 1.68 16.97 -1.31
C ILE A 307 2.84 16.78 -2.30
N VAL A 308 2.91 15.68 -3.05
CA VAL A 308 3.94 15.51 -4.09
C VAL A 308 3.80 16.57 -5.20
N ASN A 309 2.56 16.99 -5.50
CA ASN A 309 2.30 18.07 -6.44
C ASN A 309 2.50 19.48 -5.83
N TYR A 310 2.69 19.58 -4.51
CA TYR A 310 2.97 20.84 -3.82
C TYR A 310 4.29 21.47 -4.28
N PHE A 311 5.32 20.65 -4.49
CA PHE A 311 6.66 21.14 -4.83
C PHE A 311 6.66 21.80 -6.21
N THR A 312 7.45 22.85 -6.36
CA THR A 312 7.81 23.34 -7.71
C THR A 312 8.75 22.34 -8.39
N ASP A 313 8.87 22.40 -9.72
CA ASP A 313 9.79 21.51 -10.45
C ASP A 313 11.25 21.70 -9.99
N GLN A 314 11.62 22.92 -9.57
CA GLN A 314 12.96 23.21 -9.05
C GLN A 314 13.20 22.61 -7.65
N GLU A 315 12.20 22.65 -6.76
CA GLU A 315 12.30 22.06 -5.42
C GLU A 315 12.26 20.53 -5.48
N TRP A 316 11.42 19.97 -6.37
CA TRP A 316 11.09 18.56 -6.38
C TRP A 316 12.30 17.63 -6.52
N CYS A 317 13.26 17.95 -7.39
CA CYS A 317 14.44 17.10 -7.60
C CYS A 317 15.22 16.86 -6.29
N SER A 318 15.52 17.93 -5.55
CA SER A 318 16.25 17.84 -4.28
C SER A 318 15.38 17.26 -3.16
N SER A 319 14.11 17.68 -3.08
CA SER A 319 13.18 17.22 -2.05
C SER A 319 12.89 15.73 -2.16
N CYS A 320 12.70 15.21 -3.38
CA CYS A 320 12.48 13.79 -3.64
C CYS A 320 13.64 12.93 -3.11
N GLU A 321 14.89 13.37 -3.34
CA GLU A 321 16.08 12.68 -2.84
C GLU A 321 16.19 12.74 -1.31
N ASN A 322 15.91 13.90 -0.71
CA ASN A 322 15.93 14.07 0.75
C ASN A 322 14.91 13.18 1.45
N ILE A 323 13.66 13.22 0.97
CA ILE A 323 12.56 12.37 1.47
C ILE A 323 12.97 10.90 1.38
N ALA A 324 13.49 10.47 0.23
CA ALA A 324 13.90 9.09 0.02
C ALA A 324 15.01 8.63 0.98
N LYS A 325 16.05 9.44 1.17
CA LYS A 325 17.15 9.15 2.12
C LYS A 325 16.60 8.99 3.53
N PHE A 326 15.69 9.87 3.92
CA PHE A 326 15.18 9.90 5.27
C PHE A 326 14.28 8.71 5.58
N ILE A 327 13.40 8.34 4.64
CA ILE A 327 12.57 7.14 4.73
C ILE A 327 13.43 5.89 4.82
N ALA A 328 14.45 5.78 3.95
CA ALA A 328 15.38 4.64 3.95
C ALA A 328 16.11 4.46 5.29
N CYS A 329 16.42 5.57 5.99
CA CYS A 329 17.03 5.51 7.32
C CYS A 329 16.08 5.07 8.44
N ARG A 330 14.76 5.18 8.24
CA ARG A 330 13.74 4.94 9.28
C ARG A 330 13.05 3.59 9.18
N VAL A 331 12.87 3.07 7.97
CA VAL A 331 12.11 1.85 7.74
C VAL A 331 13.03 0.64 7.84
N SER A 332 12.64 -0.36 8.63
CA SER A 332 13.38 -1.62 8.70
C SER A 332 13.37 -2.33 7.35
N MET A 333 14.45 -3.07 7.12
CA MET A 333 14.58 -3.95 5.96
C MET A 333 13.77 -5.24 6.20
N ASP A 334 12.45 -5.10 6.19
CA ASP A 334 11.42 -6.14 6.28
C ASP A 334 10.25 -5.81 5.33
N LEU A 335 9.05 -6.36 5.55
CA LEU A 335 7.89 -6.06 4.71
C LEU A 335 7.46 -4.59 4.72
N ASN A 336 7.82 -3.80 5.75
CA ASN A 336 7.46 -2.39 5.83
C ASN A 336 8.12 -1.57 4.73
N CYS A 337 9.32 -1.94 4.24
CA CYS A 337 9.93 -1.23 3.12
C CYS A 337 9.19 -1.48 1.79
N ILE A 338 8.59 -2.65 1.61
CA ILE A 338 7.69 -2.90 0.48
C ILE A 338 6.42 -2.03 0.63
N GLN A 339 5.81 -2.03 1.81
CA GLN A 339 4.59 -1.25 2.08
C GLN A 339 4.80 0.26 1.87
N THR A 340 5.99 0.76 2.22
CA THR A 340 6.42 2.15 2.01
C THR A 340 6.42 2.56 0.54
N ILE A 341 6.77 1.62 -0.33
CA ILE A 341 6.84 1.85 -1.79
C ILE A 341 5.46 1.68 -2.40
N GLU A 342 4.73 0.64 -2.00
CA GLU A 342 3.40 0.33 -2.52
C GLU A 342 2.36 1.40 -2.17
N CYS A 343 2.53 2.14 -1.07
CA CYS A 343 1.63 3.24 -0.72
C CYS A 343 1.77 4.48 -1.61
N VAL A 344 2.87 4.61 -2.35
CA VAL A 344 3.10 5.72 -3.29
C VAL A 344 2.50 5.37 -4.66
N SER A 345 1.58 6.21 -5.12
CA SER A 345 0.83 5.99 -6.37
C SER A 345 1.73 5.82 -7.61
N GLU A 346 1.34 4.91 -8.50
CA GLU A 346 1.98 4.70 -9.80
C GLU A 346 1.36 5.56 -10.92
N VAL A 347 0.40 6.44 -10.62
CA VAL A 347 -0.31 7.21 -11.66
C VAL A 347 0.48 8.45 -12.08
N ASN A 348 1.02 9.18 -11.12
CA ASN A 348 1.68 10.47 -11.35
C ASN A 348 3.20 10.32 -11.52
N SER A 349 3.81 11.08 -12.44
CA SER A 349 5.25 11.01 -12.75
C SER A 349 6.14 11.33 -11.54
N ARG A 350 5.79 12.33 -10.73
CA ARG A 350 6.50 12.65 -9.50
C ARG A 350 6.33 11.55 -8.44
N CYS A 351 5.14 10.98 -8.30
CA CYS A 351 4.96 9.83 -7.40
C CYS A 351 5.80 8.62 -7.84
N LYS A 352 5.89 8.35 -9.15
CA LYS A 352 6.81 7.34 -9.69
C LYS A 352 8.29 7.64 -9.39
N GLN A 353 8.71 8.91 -9.51
CA GLN A 353 10.06 9.34 -9.15
C GLN A 353 10.34 9.14 -7.66
N LEU A 354 9.41 9.52 -6.78
CA LEU A 354 9.53 9.30 -5.33
C LEU A 354 9.64 7.81 -5.01
N ARG A 355 8.77 7.00 -5.60
CA ARG A 355 8.76 5.55 -5.45
C ARG A 355 10.10 4.93 -5.87
N SER A 356 10.62 5.35 -7.02
CA SER A 356 11.94 4.95 -7.50
C SER A 356 13.06 5.37 -6.54
N ALA A 357 13.04 6.62 -6.08
CA ALA A 357 14.06 7.17 -5.20
C ALA A 357 14.07 6.47 -3.83
N VAL A 358 12.90 6.23 -3.22
CA VAL A 358 12.77 5.51 -1.95
C VAL A 358 13.29 4.09 -2.08
N ALA A 359 12.92 3.39 -3.17
CA ALA A 359 13.40 2.03 -3.43
C ALA A 359 14.93 1.97 -3.59
N TYR A 360 15.50 2.93 -4.33
CA TYR A 360 16.95 3.05 -4.51
C TYR A 360 17.67 3.33 -3.19
N GLN A 361 17.24 4.32 -2.42
CA GLN A 361 17.90 4.68 -1.17
C GLN A 361 17.80 3.55 -0.15
N THR A 362 16.67 2.84 -0.10
CA THR A 362 16.51 1.64 0.74
C THR A 362 17.51 0.55 0.35
N LEU A 363 17.70 0.30 -0.95
CA LEU A 363 18.71 -0.65 -1.44
C LEU A 363 20.13 -0.21 -1.11
N VAL A 364 20.45 1.07 -1.27
CA VAL A 364 21.78 1.61 -0.92
C VAL A 364 22.08 1.37 0.56
N SER A 365 21.10 1.60 1.44
CA SER A 365 21.23 1.32 2.88
C SER A 365 21.44 -0.16 3.22
N CYS A 366 21.16 -1.09 2.29
CA CYS A 366 21.38 -2.52 2.50
C CYS A 366 22.83 -2.97 2.24
N PHE A 367 23.66 -2.16 1.57
CA PHE A 367 25.00 -2.55 1.14
C PHE A 367 26.07 -1.56 1.61
N ASP A 368 26.96 -2.02 2.48
CA ASP A 368 28.05 -1.18 3.01
C ASP A 368 28.99 -0.71 1.90
N GLY A 369 29.29 0.60 1.89
CA GLY A 369 30.26 1.21 0.96
C GLY A 369 29.75 1.39 -0.48
N VAL A 370 28.45 1.14 -0.74
CA VAL A 370 27.84 1.39 -2.05
C VAL A 370 27.23 2.79 -2.08
N SER A 371 27.55 3.57 -3.11
CA SER A 371 27.03 4.94 -3.28
C SER A 371 26.43 5.20 -4.67
N ASN A 372 26.47 4.22 -5.57
CA ASN A 372 25.95 4.34 -6.93
C ASN A 372 25.15 3.10 -7.36
N GLY A 373 24.29 3.28 -8.36
CA GLY A 373 23.40 2.22 -8.82
C GLY A 373 24.10 0.99 -9.39
N GLU A 374 25.24 1.18 -10.06
CA GLU A 374 26.03 0.05 -10.56
C GLU A 374 26.54 -0.82 -9.40
N GLY A 375 27.03 -0.20 -8.33
CA GLY A 375 27.49 -0.89 -7.13
C GLY A 375 26.38 -1.68 -6.44
N VAL A 376 25.15 -1.16 -6.40
CA VAL A 376 23.98 -1.87 -5.87
C VAL A 376 23.73 -3.15 -6.68
N LEU A 377 23.67 -3.04 -8.01
CA LEU A 377 23.42 -4.21 -8.88
C LEU A 377 24.58 -5.22 -8.85
N ARG A 378 25.84 -4.77 -8.77
CA ARG A 378 26.98 -5.69 -8.57
C ARG A 378 26.85 -6.46 -7.26
N SER A 379 26.42 -5.81 -6.19
CA SER A 379 26.21 -6.44 -4.88
C SER A 379 25.07 -7.45 -4.91
N LEU A 380 23.96 -7.12 -5.58
CA LEU A 380 22.84 -8.05 -5.78
C LEU A 380 23.23 -9.29 -6.59
N ARG A 381 24.04 -9.13 -7.63
CA ARG A 381 24.52 -10.25 -8.46
C ARG A 381 25.60 -11.10 -7.79
N ALA A 382 26.31 -10.54 -6.81
CA ALA A 382 27.31 -11.28 -6.04
C ALA A 382 26.69 -12.27 -5.03
N VAL A 383 25.37 -12.24 -4.84
CA VAL A 383 24.66 -13.16 -3.94
C VAL A 383 24.81 -14.61 -4.43
N ASN A 384 25.38 -15.46 -3.59
CA ASN A 384 25.51 -16.88 -3.89
C ASN A 384 24.24 -17.65 -3.52
N PHE A 385 23.37 -17.89 -4.50
CA PHE A 385 22.12 -18.64 -4.28
C PHE A 385 22.34 -20.07 -3.78
N LYS A 386 23.50 -20.69 -4.02
CA LYS A 386 23.79 -22.06 -3.56
C LYS A 386 24.20 -22.12 -2.08
N ASP A 387 24.55 -20.99 -1.48
CA ASP A 387 24.86 -20.93 -0.05
C ASP A 387 23.61 -21.28 0.76
N LYS A 388 23.76 -22.20 1.72
CA LYS A 388 22.68 -22.57 2.65
C LYS A 388 22.26 -21.39 3.53
N LYS A 389 23.13 -20.40 3.75
CA LYS A 389 22.85 -19.17 4.50
C LYS A 389 22.18 -18.07 3.67
N CYS A 390 21.96 -18.29 2.37
CA CYS A 390 21.27 -17.32 1.53
C CYS A 390 19.82 -17.14 2.00
N ASP A 391 19.48 -15.90 2.36
CA ASP A 391 18.15 -15.51 2.80
C ASP A 391 17.31 -15.04 1.60
N PHE A 392 16.43 -15.92 1.12
CA PHE A 392 15.55 -15.61 -0.02
C PHE A 392 14.44 -14.64 0.33
N PHE A 393 14.08 -14.48 1.60
CA PHE A 393 13.11 -13.47 2.01
C PHE A 393 13.71 -12.08 1.81
N LYS A 394 14.94 -11.85 2.29
CA LYS A 394 15.67 -10.61 2.00
C LYS A 394 15.91 -10.41 0.51
N LEU A 395 16.28 -11.47 -0.22
CA LEU A 395 16.46 -11.40 -1.66
C LEU A 395 15.17 -11.03 -2.40
N TYR A 396 14.02 -11.55 -1.96
CA TYR A 396 12.72 -11.18 -2.50
C TYR A 396 12.44 -9.70 -2.32
N ILE A 397 12.72 -9.17 -1.13
CA ILE A 397 12.54 -7.74 -0.90
C ILE A 397 13.49 -6.92 -1.77
N HIS A 398 14.78 -7.28 -1.82
CA HIS A 398 15.73 -6.61 -2.72
C HIS A 398 15.27 -6.63 -4.19
N LEU A 399 14.68 -7.74 -4.65
CA LEU A 399 14.11 -7.86 -5.99
C LEU A 399 12.95 -6.88 -6.20
N VAL A 400 12.03 -6.78 -5.24
CA VAL A 400 10.91 -5.81 -5.29
C VAL A 400 11.42 -4.37 -5.27
N LEU A 401 12.41 -4.06 -4.44
CA LEU A 401 13.02 -2.73 -4.40
C LEU A 401 13.71 -2.41 -5.75
N ALA A 402 14.46 -3.35 -6.32
CA ALA A 402 15.18 -3.14 -7.58
C ALA A 402 14.21 -2.94 -8.75
N GLU A 403 13.12 -3.71 -8.77
CA GLU A 403 12.01 -3.52 -9.72
C GLU A 403 11.43 -2.10 -9.63
N ASN A 404 11.06 -1.65 -8.42
CA ASN A 404 10.43 -0.34 -8.24
C ASN A 404 11.40 0.81 -8.54
N TRP A 405 12.68 0.66 -8.21
CA TRP A 405 13.72 1.63 -8.56
C TRP A 405 13.86 1.77 -10.08
N ILE A 406 14.01 0.65 -10.79
CA ILE A 406 14.42 0.68 -12.20
C ILE A 406 13.23 0.90 -13.13
N LEU A 407 12.07 0.31 -12.82
CA LEU A 407 10.90 0.35 -13.70
C LEU A 407 9.99 1.56 -13.46
N SER A 408 10.03 2.18 -12.27
CA SER A 408 9.23 3.39 -12.01
C SER A 408 9.88 4.64 -12.58
N ASN A 409 11.18 4.65 -12.84
CA ASN A 409 11.85 5.81 -13.39
C ASN A 409 11.59 5.94 -14.90
N SER A 410 11.06 7.09 -15.34
CA SER A 410 10.73 7.34 -16.75
C SER A 410 11.93 7.79 -17.59
N SER A 411 13.05 8.17 -16.97
CA SER A 411 14.26 8.64 -17.66
C SER A 411 15.24 7.50 -17.97
N ILE A 412 14.73 6.41 -18.58
CA ILE A 412 15.51 5.20 -18.91
C ILE A 412 16.63 5.51 -19.92
N ASP A 413 16.48 6.57 -20.71
CA ASP A 413 17.43 6.96 -21.76
C ASP A 413 18.84 7.29 -21.22
N ASP A 414 18.99 7.66 -19.94
CA ASP A 414 20.30 7.94 -19.33
C ASP A 414 20.95 6.72 -18.64
N THR A 415 20.31 5.54 -18.60
CA THR A 415 20.81 4.40 -17.80
C THR A 415 20.67 3.01 -18.44
N SER A 416 20.97 2.91 -19.74
CA SER A 416 21.07 1.63 -20.48
C SER A 416 21.86 0.54 -19.72
N VAL A 417 23.00 0.90 -19.11
CA VAL A 417 23.86 -0.05 -18.37
C VAL A 417 23.19 -0.60 -17.11
N ILE A 418 22.48 0.23 -16.35
CA ILE A 418 21.78 -0.21 -15.12
C ILE A 418 20.65 -1.17 -15.50
N TYR A 419 19.91 -0.86 -16.56
CA TYR A 419 18.85 -1.72 -17.04
C TYR A 419 19.37 -3.08 -17.51
N GLU A 420 20.47 -3.11 -18.27
CA GLU A 420 21.10 -4.36 -18.71
C GLU A 420 21.58 -5.21 -17.51
N MET A 421 22.22 -4.58 -16.52
CA MET A 421 22.66 -5.26 -15.31
C MET A 421 21.50 -5.81 -14.48
N PHE A 422 20.37 -5.12 -14.45
CA PHE A 422 19.15 -5.61 -13.81
C PHE A 422 18.57 -6.81 -14.56
N CYS A 423 18.50 -6.77 -15.89
CA CYS A 423 18.09 -7.92 -16.70
C CYS A 423 18.98 -9.15 -16.44
N LEU A 424 20.30 -8.95 -16.28
CA LEU A 424 21.22 -10.02 -15.89
C LEU A 424 20.92 -10.55 -14.49
N TYR A 425 20.68 -9.67 -13.51
CA TYR A 425 20.27 -10.07 -12.15
C TYR A 425 18.96 -10.88 -12.14
N LEU A 426 17.96 -10.47 -12.93
CA LEU A 426 16.71 -11.22 -13.09
C LEU A 426 16.95 -12.61 -13.69
N ARG A 427 17.82 -12.71 -14.70
CA ARG A 427 18.20 -13.99 -15.30
C ARG A 427 18.92 -14.88 -14.29
N ASP A 428 19.83 -14.31 -13.50
CA ASP A 428 20.56 -15.04 -12.46
C ASP A 428 19.57 -15.59 -11.41
N CYS A 429 18.63 -14.78 -10.93
CA CYS A 429 17.58 -15.22 -9.99
C CYS A 429 16.65 -16.30 -10.59
N SER A 430 16.25 -16.15 -11.85
CA SER A 430 15.33 -17.09 -12.52
C SER A 430 15.98 -18.44 -12.82
N SER A 431 17.26 -18.44 -13.22
CA SER A 431 17.95 -19.63 -13.74
C SER A 431 18.82 -20.36 -12.71
N LEU A 432 19.43 -19.65 -11.75
CA LEU A 432 20.36 -20.23 -10.79
C LEU A 432 19.67 -20.73 -9.52
N ILE A 433 18.46 -20.24 -9.23
CA ILE A 433 17.60 -20.80 -8.18
C ILE A 433 16.92 -22.05 -8.75
N SER A 434 17.19 -23.23 -8.17
CA SER A 434 16.60 -24.48 -8.66
C SER A 434 15.08 -24.47 -8.51
N ALA A 435 14.36 -25.06 -9.46
CA ALA A 435 12.92 -25.33 -9.31
C ALA A 435 12.62 -26.29 -8.14
N THR A 436 13.61 -27.10 -7.75
CA THR A 436 13.55 -28.00 -6.59
C THR A 436 14.06 -27.36 -5.30
N ASP A 437 14.36 -26.05 -5.31
CA ASP A 437 14.76 -25.33 -4.11
C ASP A 437 13.52 -25.04 -3.25
N LEU A 438 13.43 -25.76 -2.13
CA LEU A 438 12.29 -25.71 -1.23
C LEU A 438 12.48 -24.70 -0.09
N ARG A 439 13.57 -23.93 -0.09
CA ARG A 439 13.78 -22.88 0.92
C ARG A 439 12.68 -21.83 0.81
N SER A 440 12.27 -21.29 1.96
CA SER A 440 11.24 -20.25 2.04
C SER A 440 11.55 -19.10 1.07
N TYR A 441 10.55 -18.57 0.37
CA TYR A 441 10.66 -17.53 -0.66
C TYR A 441 11.49 -17.84 -1.92
N ALA A 442 12.26 -18.93 -2.01
CA ALA A 442 13.08 -19.23 -3.19
C ALA A 442 12.23 -19.34 -4.47
N SER A 443 11.09 -20.03 -4.40
CA SER A 443 10.13 -20.11 -5.50
C SER A 443 9.52 -18.76 -5.87
N LYS A 444 9.21 -17.90 -4.87
CA LYS A 444 8.66 -16.55 -5.09
C LYS A 444 9.65 -15.65 -5.83
N VAL A 445 10.93 -15.66 -5.41
CA VAL A 445 12.01 -14.92 -6.10
C VAL A 445 12.14 -15.39 -7.54
N ARG A 446 12.25 -16.70 -7.75
CA ARG A 446 12.38 -17.29 -9.09
C ARG A 446 11.23 -16.92 -10.02
N HIS A 447 9.98 -17.09 -9.55
CA HIS A 447 8.79 -16.79 -10.35
C HIS A 447 8.65 -15.30 -10.66
N ARG A 448 8.88 -14.42 -9.68
CA ARG A 448 8.83 -12.97 -9.89
C ARG A 448 9.91 -12.52 -10.86
N ALA A 449 11.14 -13.01 -10.71
CA ALA A 449 12.23 -12.70 -11.62
C ALA A 449 11.95 -13.18 -13.06
N ALA A 450 11.40 -14.40 -13.22
CA ALA A 450 11.01 -14.91 -14.53
C ALA A 450 9.88 -14.08 -15.17
N TYR A 451 8.88 -13.67 -14.38
CA TYR A 451 7.81 -12.79 -14.83
C TYR A 451 8.35 -11.45 -15.31
N LEU A 452 9.18 -10.78 -14.50
CA LEU A 452 9.76 -9.48 -14.87
C LEU A 452 10.66 -9.57 -16.12
N LEU A 453 11.44 -10.65 -16.23
CA LEU A 453 12.32 -10.85 -17.38
C LEU A 453 11.54 -10.97 -18.69
N HIS A 454 10.31 -11.50 -18.67
CA HIS A 454 9.45 -11.53 -19.86
C HIS A 454 9.15 -10.12 -20.37
N PHE A 455 8.80 -9.19 -19.48
CA PHE A 455 8.52 -7.79 -19.86
C PHE A 455 9.78 -7.01 -20.24
N CYS A 456 10.95 -7.43 -19.78
CA CYS A 456 12.21 -6.81 -20.15
C CYS A 456 12.67 -7.13 -21.58
N ILE A 457 12.17 -8.23 -22.17
CA ILE A 457 12.54 -8.67 -23.53
C ILE A 457 11.66 -7.99 -24.59
N ASP A 458 10.47 -7.51 -24.21
CA ASP A 458 9.47 -6.91 -25.12
C ASP A 458 9.52 -5.37 -25.17
N LYS A 459 10.51 -4.74 -24.51
CA LYS A 459 10.85 -3.31 -24.60
C LYS A 459 12.16 -3.15 -25.34
#